data_AF-A0A8T4Z859-F1
#
_entry.id   AF-A0A8T4Z859-F1
#
_cell.length_a   1.000
_cell.length_b   1.000
_cell.length_c   1.000
_cell.angle_alpha   90.00
_cell.angle_beta   90.00
_cell.angle_gamma   90.00
#
_symmetry.space_group_name_H-M   'P 1'
#
loop_
_entity.id
_entity.type
_entity.pdbx_description
1 polymer ?
#
loop_
_entity_poly.entity_id
_entity_poly.type
_entity_poly.pdbx_seq_one_letter_code
_entity_poly.pdbx_strand_id
1 'polypeptide(L)'
;LSSGSGFWIPAGLYFALTLWFGFWGALAGHIGTFIGMGPFFGFTFQVWADGALGDFFAPLINLAIFRATRADPELKTKRDMGIWLISVIISTCLAAMWIHFVNYSFGTITFDLWKWGVIAYTIGDTLAVWIIGTLLLRSATKYIKTFPYYVKGLFS
;
A
#
# COMPACT_ATOMS: atom_id res chain seq x y z
N LEU A 1 16.29 16.86 8.37
CA LEU A 1 15.93 15.83 7.37
C LEU A 1 15.09 14.79 8.09
N SER A 2 13.77 14.98 8.16
CA SER A 2 12.87 14.00 8.77
C SER A 2 12.84 12.77 7.87
N SER A 3 13.64 11.78 8.26
CA SER A 3 13.67 10.45 7.65
C SER A 3 12.34 9.75 7.89
N GLY A 4 11.35 10.02 7.03
CA GLY A 4 10.27 9.06 6.82
C GLY A 4 10.93 7.77 6.37
N SER A 5 10.95 6.76 7.24
CA SER A 5 11.59 5.49 6.93
C SER A 5 11.00 4.92 5.66
N GLY A 6 11.82 4.58 4.67
CA GLY A 6 11.34 3.95 3.44
C GLY A 6 10.63 2.62 3.69
N PHE A 7 10.83 1.98 4.85
CA PHE A 7 10.20 0.71 5.23
C PHE A 7 8.92 0.94 6.04
N TRP A 8 7.80 1.17 5.36
CA TRP A 8 6.50 1.37 6.00
C TRP A 8 5.81 0.04 6.29
N ILE A 9 6.00 -0.51 7.49
CA ILE A 9 5.38 -1.78 7.93
C ILE A 9 3.86 -1.83 7.73
N PRO A 10 3.08 -0.75 8.03
CA PRO A 10 1.64 -0.74 7.79
C PRO A 10 1.23 -1.07 6.35
N ALA A 11 2.09 -0.80 5.36
CA ALA A 11 1.83 -1.16 3.97
C ALA A 11 1.53 -2.65 3.78
N GLY A 12 2.32 -3.52 4.39
CA GLY A 12 2.08 -4.95 4.27
C GLY A 12 0.76 -5.41 4.90
N LEU A 13 0.27 -4.70 5.91
CA LEU A 13 -1.04 -4.98 6.51
C LEU A 13 -2.16 -4.54 5.57
N TYR A 14 -2.20 -3.28 5.17
CA TYR A 14 -3.35 -2.76 4.41
C TYR A 14 -3.42 -3.31 2.99
N PHE A 15 -2.30 -3.74 2.37
CA PHE A 15 -2.34 -4.49 1.10
C PHE A 15 -3.04 -5.85 1.26
N ALA A 16 -2.68 -6.62 2.29
CA ALA A 16 -3.32 -7.91 2.56
C ALA A 16 -4.81 -7.73 2.90
N LEU A 17 -5.12 -6.77 3.78
CA LEU A 17 -6.50 -6.43 4.14
C LEU A 17 -7.32 -6.01 2.92
N THR A 18 -6.74 -5.27 1.98
CA THR A 18 -7.44 -4.85 0.75
C THR A 18 -7.73 -6.02 -0.18
N LEU A 19 -6.84 -6.99 -0.30
CA LEU A 19 -7.11 -8.21 -1.07
C LEU A 19 -8.18 -9.10 -0.45
N TRP A 20 -8.39 -8.99 0.86
CA TRP A 20 -9.43 -9.72 1.60
C TRP A 20 -10.76 -8.98 1.69
N PHE A 21 -10.75 -7.67 1.87
CA PHE A 21 -11.91 -6.86 2.25
C PHE A 21 -12.20 -5.72 1.26
N GLY A 22 -11.49 -5.69 0.13
CA GLY A 22 -11.71 -4.72 -0.93
C GLY A 22 -11.43 -3.28 -0.48
N PHE A 23 -12.32 -2.37 -0.86
CA PHE A 23 -12.27 -0.96 -0.54
C PHE A 23 -12.09 -0.67 0.95
N TRP A 24 -12.70 -1.47 1.83
CA TRP A 24 -12.63 -1.26 3.27
C TRP A 24 -11.23 -1.48 3.83
N GLY A 25 -10.49 -2.44 3.27
CA GLY A 25 -9.08 -2.65 3.62
C GLY A 25 -8.20 -1.46 3.23
N ALA A 26 -8.46 -0.88 2.06
CA ALA A 26 -7.73 0.29 1.58
C ALA A 26 -8.07 1.54 2.40
N LEU A 27 -9.36 1.74 2.71
CA LEU A 27 -9.82 2.85 3.53
C LEU A 27 -9.24 2.78 4.94
N ALA A 28 -9.13 1.59 5.54
CA ALA A 28 -8.47 1.40 6.82
C ALA A 28 -6.97 1.81 6.76
N GLY A 29 -6.28 1.46 5.67
CA GLY A 29 -4.92 1.93 5.39
C GLY A 29 -4.83 3.45 5.33
N HIS A 30 -5.70 4.10 4.55
CA HIS A 30 -5.76 5.56 4.44
C HIS A 30 -5.96 6.26 5.78
N ILE A 31 -6.99 5.85 6.55
CA ILE A 31 -7.29 6.44 7.86
C ILE A 31 -6.11 6.24 8.81
N GLY A 32 -5.53 5.04 8.82
CA GLY A 32 -4.35 4.72 9.63
C GLY A 32 -3.16 5.60 9.28
N THR A 33 -2.87 5.80 8.00
CA THR A 33 -1.76 6.65 7.54
C THR A 33 -2.04 8.13 7.76
N PHE A 34 -3.25 8.61 7.51
CA PHE A 34 -3.62 10.00 7.74
C PHE A 34 -3.46 10.40 9.21
N ILE A 35 -3.98 9.56 10.12
CA ILE A 35 -3.85 9.77 11.57
C ILE A 35 -2.43 9.51 12.05
N GLY A 36 -1.77 8.47 11.54
CA GLY A 36 -0.41 8.10 11.97
C GLY A 36 0.61 9.15 11.55
N MET A 37 0.62 9.52 10.27
CA MET A 37 1.68 10.36 9.73
C MET A 37 1.48 11.86 9.97
N GLY A 38 0.25 12.33 10.18
CA GLY A 38 -0.02 13.73 10.52
C GLY A 38 0.52 14.10 11.92
N PRO A 39 -0.27 13.90 12.99
CA PRO A 39 0.07 14.37 14.33
C PRO A 39 1.28 13.66 14.96
N PHE A 40 1.60 12.42 14.57
CA PHE A 40 2.64 11.63 15.26
C PHE A 40 4.01 11.62 14.56
N PHE A 41 4.11 11.92 13.26
CA PHE A 41 5.39 11.98 12.52
C PHE A 41 5.80 13.40 12.09
N GLY A 42 5.08 14.42 12.56
CA GLY A 42 5.50 15.83 12.44
C GLY A 42 5.20 16.48 11.08
N PHE A 43 4.35 15.87 10.27
CA PHE A 43 3.81 16.48 9.05
C PHE A 43 2.49 17.20 9.35
N THR A 44 2.17 18.25 8.59
CA THR A 44 0.88 18.93 8.77
C THR A 44 -0.26 18.06 8.25
N PHE A 45 -1.42 18.11 8.93
CA PHE A 45 -2.63 17.43 8.46
C PHE A 45 -3.02 17.86 7.03
N GLN A 46 -2.73 19.11 6.65
CA GLN A 46 -3.00 19.61 5.31
C GLN A 46 -2.22 18.85 4.24
N VAL A 47 -0.91 18.68 4.41
CA VAL A 47 -0.07 17.95 3.45
C VAL A 47 -0.44 16.46 3.44
N TRP A 48 -0.73 15.89 4.61
CA TRP A 48 -1.03 14.46 4.68
C TRP A 48 -2.45 14.05 4.34
N ALA A 49 -3.42 14.96 4.34
CA ALA A 49 -4.76 14.69 3.82
C ALA A 49 -4.67 14.18 2.37
N ASP A 50 -3.87 14.85 1.55
CA ASP A 50 -3.66 14.48 0.16
C ASP A 50 -2.64 13.35 0.03
N GLY A 51 -1.52 13.41 0.74
CA GLY A 51 -0.48 12.40 0.58
C GLY A 51 -0.94 11.01 1.03
N ALA A 52 -1.78 10.89 2.07
CA ALA A 52 -2.26 9.60 2.57
C ALA A 52 -3.18 8.89 1.56
N LEU A 53 -3.62 9.59 0.50
CA LEU A 53 -4.29 8.95 -0.63
C LEU A 53 -3.37 7.99 -1.39
N GLY A 54 -2.03 8.14 -1.29
CA GLY A 54 -1.09 7.15 -1.81
C GLY A 54 -1.34 5.77 -1.21
N ASP A 55 -1.47 5.70 0.12
CA ASP A 55 -1.75 4.46 0.87
C ASP A 55 -3.19 3.95 0.69
N PHE A 56 -4.08 4.79 0.16
CA PHE A 56 -5.43 4.39 -0.25
C PHE A 56 -5.40 3.73 -1.65
N PHE A 57 -4.80 4.40 -2.62
CA PHE A 57 -4.85 3.96 -4.02
C PHE A 57 -3.91 2.82 -4.32
N ALA A 58 -2.74 2.75 -3.67
CA ALA A 58 -1.77 1.69 -3.92
C ALA A 58 -2.36 0.27 -3.71
N PRO A 59 -2.97 -0.06 -2.55
CA PRO A 59 -3.54 -1.40 -2.38
C PRO A 59 -4.78 -1.61 -3.26
N LEU A 60 -5.50 -0.56 -3.66
CA LEU A 60 -6.62 -0.67 -4.63
C LEU A 60 -6.12 -0.99 -6.05
N ILE A 61 -5.01 -0.40 -6.48
CA ILE A 61 -4.35 -0.75 -7.75
C ILE A 61 -3.91 -2.20 -7.70
N ASN A 62 -3.32 -2.65 -6.59
CA ASN A 62 -2.94 -4.03 -6.39
C ASN A 62 -4.15 -4.98 -6.52
N LEU A 63 -5.24 -4.66 -5.82
CA LEU A 63 -6.51 -5.37 -5.92
C LEU A 63 -7.04 -5.42 -7.34
N ALA A 64 -7.06 -4.29 -8.05
CA ALA A 64 -7.50 -4.21 -9.44
C ALA A 64 -6.68 -5.15 -10.34
N ILE A 65 -5.35 -5.19 -10.17
CA ILE A 65 -4.48 -6.12 -10.90
C ILE A 65 -4.82 -7.58 -10.55
N PHE A 66 -5.02 -7.91 -9.27
CA PHE A 66 -5.42 -9.26 -8.85
C PHE A 66 -6.75 -9.69 -9.48
N ARG A 67 -7.74 -8.79 -9.51
CA ARG A 67 -9.06 -9.09 -10.09
C ARG A 67 -8.98 -9.20 -11.62
N ALA A 68 -8.30 -8.28 -12.29
CA ALA A 68 -8.11 -8.30 -13.75
C ALA A 68 -7.38 -9.57 -14.21
N THR A 69 -6.42 -10.05 -13.42
CA THR A 69 -5.66 -11.27 -13.71
C THR A 69 -6.27 -12.53 -13.09
N ARG A 70 -7.35 -12.43 -12.32
CA ARG A 70 -7.91 -13.55 -11.55
C ARG A 70 -6.86 -14.28 -10.70
N ALA A 71 -5.94 -13.53 -10.10
CA ALA A 71 -4.93 -14.08 -9.21
C ALA A 71 -5.55 -14.48 -7.86
N ASP A 72 -5.09 -15.59 -7.29
CA ASP A 72 -5.53 -16.03 -5.98
C ASP A 72 -4.65 -15.41 -4.86
N PRO A 73 -5.23 -14.64 -3.92
CA PRO A 73 -4.50 -14.09 -2.78
C PRO A 73 -3.90 -15.13 -1.82
N GLU A 74 -4.18 -16.43 -1.98
CA GLU A 74 -3.46 -17.49 -1.25
C GLU A 74 -2.01 -17.68 -1.73
N LEU A 75 -1.64 -17.15 -2.90
CA LEU A 75 -0.27 -17.17 -3.46
C LEU A 75 0.37 -18.56 -3.53
N LYS A 76 -0.45 -19.58 -3.82
CA LYS A 76 -0.01 -20.98 -3.91
C LYS A 76 0.68 -21.30 -5.22
N THR A 77 0.24 -20.68 -6.32
CA THR A 77 0.84 -20.93 -7.63
C THR A 77 1.98 -19.95 -7.90
N LYS A 78 2.93 -20.35 -8.75
CA LYS A 78 4.00 -19.45 -9.23
C LYS A 78 3.43 -18.24 -9.98
N ARG A 79 2.29 -18.42 -10.66
CA ARG A 79 1.59 -17.36 -11.37
C ARG A 79 1.08 -16.30 -10.40
N ASP A 80 0.35 -16.70 -9.35
CA ASP A 80 -0.20 -15.77 -8.37
C ASP A 80 0.91 -15.05 -7.61
N MET A 81 1.99 -15.77 -7.27
CA MET A 81 3.18 -15.16 -6.67
C MET A 81 3.84 -14.14 -7.62
N GLY A 82 4.01 -14.47 -8.90
CA GLY A 82 4.57 -13.52 -9.88
C GLY A 82 3.72 -12.26 -10.02
N ILE A 83 2.39 -12.42 -10.08
CA ILE A 83 1.45 -11.30 -10.13
C ILE A 83 1.56 -10.46 -8.85
N TRP A 84 1.59 -11.09 -7.68
CA TRP A 84 1.81 -10.40 -6.40
C TRP A 84 3.08 -9.56 -6.41
N LEU A 85 4.21 -10.14 -6.78
CA LEU A 85 5.50 -9.43 -6.75
C LEU A 85 5.47 -8.20 -7.67
N ILE A 86 5.04 -8.37 -8.92
CA ILE A 86 5.01 -7.28 -9.91
C ILE A 86 3.97 -6.21 -9.55
N SER A 87 2.76 -6.63 -9.15
CA SER A 87 1.69 -5.70 -8.80
C SER A 87 2.03 -4.83 -7.59
N VAL A 88 2.75 -5.37 -6.60
CA VAL A 88 3.22 -4.60 -5.43
C VAL A 88 4.20 -3.52 -5.88
N ILE A 89 5.22 -3.84 -6.69
CA ILE A 89 6.18 -2.85 -7.19
C ILE A 89 5.48 -1.71 -7.92
N ILE A 90 4.54 -2.04 -8.82
CA ILE A 90 3.77 -1.04 -9.57
C ILE A 90 2.99 -0.15 -8.61
N SER A 91 2.29 -0.77 -7.65
CA SER A 91 1.40 -0.07 -6.72
C SER A 91 2.18 0.86 -5.78
N THR A 92 3.28 0.38 -5.20
CA THR A 92 4.12 1.16 -4.26
C THR A 92 4.88 2.26 -4.99
N CYS A 93 5.31 2.04 -6.24
CA CYS A 93 5.92 3.08 -7.06
C CYS A 93 4.94 4.23 -7.32
N LEU A 94 3.71 3.93 -7.71
CA LEU A 94 2.68 4.95 -7.92
C LEU A 94 2.31 5.69 -6.63
N ALA A 95 2.26 4.97 -5.50
CA ALA A 95 2.09 5.57 -4.18
C ALA A 95 3.23 6.55 -3.86
N ALA A 96 4.48 6.10 -4.02
CA ALA A 96 5.66 6.88 -3.76
C ALA A 96 5.70 8.14 -4.64
N MET A 97 5.40 8.01 -5.93
CA MET A 97 5.28 9.15 -6.85
C MET A 97 4.25 10.17 -6.36
N TRP A 98 3.06 9.71 -5.95
CA TRP A 98 2.00 10.59 -5.44
C TRP A 98 2.40 11.29 -4.16
N ILE A 99 2.84 10.54 -3.15
CA ILE A 99 3.26 11.06 -1.83
C ILE A 99 4.31 12.15 -1.98
N HIS A 100 5.34 11.89 -2.81
CA HIS A 100 6.42 12.85 -3.00
C HIS A 100 5.96 14.02 -3.87
N PHE A 101 5.10 13.79 -4.87
CA PHE A 101 4.51 14.88 -5.66
C PHE A 101 3.73 15.86 -4.78
N VAL A 102 2.89 15.35 -3.86
CA VAL A 102 2.19 16.18 -2.88
C VAL A 102 3.21 16.99 -2.07
N ASN A 103 4.20 16.34 -1.45
CA ASN A 103 5.23 17.04 -0.66
C ASN A 103 6.00 18.09 -1.47
N TYR A 104 6.29 17.82 -2.75
CA TYR A 104 6.94 18.78 -3.64
C TYR A 104 6.03 19.97 -3.96
N SER A 105 4.75 19.71 -4.24
CA SER A 105 3.76 20.76 -4.57
C SER A 105 3.48 21.72 -3.41
N PHE A 106 3.61 21.24 -2.17
CA PHE A 106 3.51 22.06 -0.97
C PHE A 106 4.84 22.72 -0.56
N GLY A 107 5.92 22.54 -1.34
CA GLY A 107 7.23 23.13 -1.07
C GLY A 107 7.99 22.48 0.09
N THR A 108 7.53 21.32 0.58
CA THR A 108 8.14 20.60 1.70
C THR A 108 9.47 19.95 1.32
N ILE A 109 9.64 19.58 0.04
CA ILE A 109 10.85 18.95 -0.50
C ILE A 109 11.27 19.59 -1.83
N THR A 110 12.56 19.47 -2.17
CA THR A 110 13.07 19.87 -3.50
C THR A 110 12.87 18.76 -4.53
N PHE A 111 13.02 19.07 -5.82
CA PHE A 111 12.94 18.06 -6.88
C PHE A 111 14.03 16.97 -6.77
N ASP A 112 15.22 17.32 -6.26
CA ASP A 112 16.25 16.33 -6.00
C ASP A 112 15.86 15.35 -4.89
N LEU A 113 15.25 15.85 -3.80
CA LEU A 113 14.70 15.01 -2.75
C LEU A 113 13.48 14.22 -3.21
N TRP A 114 12.69 14.75 -4.14
CA TRP A 114 11.58 14.02 -4.77
C TRP A 114 12.09 12.74 -5.46
N LYS A 115 13.11 12.84 -6.32
CA LYS A 115 13.66 11.68 -7.05
C LYS A 115 14.13 10.57 -6.11
N TRP A 116 14.94 10.94 -5.12
CA TRP A 116 15.50 10.00 -4.16
C TRP A 116 14.43 9.44 -3.20
N GLY A 117 13.48 10.27 -2.82
CA GLY A 117 12.34 9.88 -2.00
C GLY A 117 11.48 8.84 -2.70
N VAL A 118 11.13 9.04 -3.97
CA VAL A 118 10.37 8.06 -4.76
C VAL A 118 11.09 6.71 -4.81
N ILE A 119 12.39 6.69 -5.08
CA ILE A 119 13.18 5.46 -5.15
C ILE A 119 13.23 4.76 -3.79
N ALA A 120 13.61 5.48 -2.74
CA ALA A 120 13.77 4.92 -1.40
C ALA A 120 12.44 4.37 -0.85
N TYR A 121 11.34 5.11 -1.06
CA TYR A 121 10.01 4.73 -0.62
C TYR A 121 9.49 3.53 -1.40
N THR A 122 9.64 3.52 -2.73
CA THR A 122 9.26 2.35 -3.57
C THR A 122 9.95 1.09 -3.09
N ILE A 123 11.26 1.14 -2.82
CA ILE A 123 12.04 -0.02 -2.38
C ILE A 123 11.54 -0.48 -1.01
N GLY A 124 11.48 0.41 -0.03
CA GLY A 124 11.18 0.00 1.34
C GLY A 124 9.73 -0.44 1.53
N ASP A 125 8.76 0.20 0.87
CA ASP A 125 7.37 -0.25 0.89
C ASP A 125 7.19 -1.59 0.19
N THR A 126 7.83 -1.78 -0.97
CA THR A 126 7.81 -3.06 -1.66
C THR A 126 8.33 -4.17 -0.75
N LEU A 127 9.44 -3.93 -0.05
CA LEU A 127 9.99 -4.89 0.91
C LEU A 127 9.04 -5.14 2.09
N ALA A 128 8.44 -4.08 2.65
CA ALA A 128 7.48 -4.22 3.75
C ALA A 128 6.26 -5.05 3.33
N VAL A 129 5.70 -4.77 2.15
CA VAL A 129 4.57 -5.48 1.59
C VAL A 129 4.93 -6.92 1.23
N TRP A 130 6.09 -7.16 0.62
CA TRP A 130 6.51 -8.53 0.31
C TRP A 130 6.80 -9.35 1.55
N ILE A 131 7.38 -8.79 2.61
CA ILE A 131 7.69 -9.55 3.82
C ILE A 131 6.39 -9.83 4.60
N ILE A 132 5.68 -8.77 4.97
CA ILE A 132 4.52 -8.87 5.85
C ILE A 132 3.28 -9.31 5.07
N GLY A 133 2.99 -8.69 3.94
CA GLY A 133 1.84 -9.02 3.11
C GLY A 133 1.89 -10.46 2.60
N THR A 134 3.04 -10.95 2.11
CA THR A 134 3.15 -12.36 1.68
C THR A 134 2.93 -13.33 2.83
N LEU A 135 3.50 -13.04 4.01
CA LEU A 135 3.32 -13.86 5.20
C LEU A 135 1.84 -13.96 5.59
N LEU A 136 1.16 -12.82 5.67
CA LEU A 136 -0.27 -12.73 5.98
C LEU A 136 -1.11 -13.48 4.94
N LEU A 137 -0.87 -13.21 3.65
CA LEU A 137 -1.61 -13.81 2.55
C LEU A 137 -1.46 -15.33 2.52
N ARG A 138 -0.26 -15.86 2.72
CA ARG A 138 -0.03 -17.32 2.70
C ARG A 138 -0.53 -18.03 3.95
N SER A 139 -0.47 -17.39 5.12
CA SER A 139 -0.85 -18.01 6.39
C SER A 139 -2.35 -17.92 6.66
N ALA A 140 -2.98 -16.79 6.33
CA ALA A 140 -4.33 -16.49 6.79
C ALA A 140 -5.39 -16.55 5.68
N THR A 141 -5.06 -16.34 4.40
CA THR A 141 -6.09 -16.18 3.34
C THR A 141 -7.07 -17.35 3.27
N LYS A 142 -6.58 -18.60 3.40
CA LYS A 142 -7.46 -19.79 3.39
C LYS A 142 -8.54 -19.72 4.47
N TYR A 143 -8.19 -19.23 5.66
CA TYR A 143 -9.10 -19.07 6.78
C TYR A 143 -10.00 -17.84 6.59
N ILE A 144 -9.42 -16.70 6.20
CA ILE A 144 -10.14 -15.44 5.97
C ILE A 144 -11.23 -15.59 4.89
N LYS A 145 -11.00 -16.39 3.84
CA LYS A 145 -12.02 -16.69 2.81
C LYS A 145 -13.29 -17.35 3.35
N THR A 146 -13.26 -17.92 4.56
CA THR A 146 -14.44 -18.51 5.21
C THR A 146 -15.30 -17.48 5.94
N PHE A 147 -14.79 -16.25 6.12
CA PHE A 147 -15.47 -15.21 6.85
C PHE A 147 -16.53 -14.51 5.99
N PRO A 148 -17.68 -14.10 6.58
CA PRO A 148 -18.79 -13.51 5.84
C PRO A 148 -18.47 -12.14 5.24
N TYR A 149 -17.42 -11.48 5.74
CA TYR A 149 -16.96 -10.17 5.29
C TYR A 149 -15.82 -10.23 4.26
N TYR A 150 -15.43 -11.43 3.79
CA TYR A 150 -14.50 -11.55 2.67
C TYR A 150 -15.13 -11.04 1.37
N VAL A 151 -14.44 -10.14 0.68
CA VAL A 151 -14.92 -9.45 -0.52
C VAL A 151 -14.28 -10.04 -1.77
N LYS A 152 -15.11 -10.51 -2.72
CA LYS A 152 -14.66 -11.04 -4.01
C LYS A 152 -14.45 -9.92 -5.04
N GLY A 153 -15.26 -8.87 -5.01
CA GLY A 153 -15.16 -7.69 -5.87
C GLY A 153 -14.35 -6.55 -5.23
N LEU A 154 -14.86 -5.32 -5.37
CA LEU A 154 -14.33 -4.11 -4.73
C LEU A 154 -15.09 -3.79 -3.42
N PHE A 155 -16.39 -4.03 -3.38
CA PHE A 155 -17.26 -3.77 -2.21
C PHE A 155 -18.03 -5.01 -1.72
N SER A 156 -18.17 -6.04 -2.56
CA SER A 156 -18.80 -7.34 -2.27
C SER A 156 -18.15 -8.45 -3.10
#